data_AF-A0A3S1CL10-F1
#
_entry.id   AF-A0A3S1CL10-F1
#
_cell.length_a   1.000
_cell.length_b   1.000
_cell.length_c   1.000
_cell.angle_alpha   90.00
_cell.angle_beta   90.00
_cell.angle_gamma   90.00
#
_symmetry.space_group_name_H-M   'P 1'
#
loop_
_entity.id
_entity.type
_entity.pdbx_description
1 polymer ?
#
loop_
_entity_poly.entity_id
_entity_poly.type
_entity_poly.pdbx_seq_one_letter_code
_entity_poly.pdbx_strand_id
1 'polypeptide(L)'
;MSGTSQRLANRIRTKNRINLAAIFKDSNYKLSQFTPQEIDTLEKSIFIKQTQSGNVAYIQCLVRGKEIKLTPEEAVRQLYLQVLTQR
;
A
#
# COMPACT_ATOMS: atom_id res chain seq x y z
N MET A 1 -7.05 -28.14 26.27
CA MET A 1 -8.12 -27.11 26.26
C MET A 1 -7.53 -25.76 25.83
N SER A 2 -6.65 -25.68 24.83
CA SER A 2 -6.87 -25.71 23.37
C SER A 2 -8.04 -24.85 22.87
N GLY A 3 -7.72 -23.64 22.40
CA GLY A 3 -8.11 -23.28 21.03
C GLY A 3 -9.06 -22.10 20.81
N THR A 4 -9.59 -21.45 21.84
CA THR A 4 -10.61 -20.40 21.64
C THR A 4 -10.08 -18.97 21.62
N SER A 5 -8.98 -18.66 22.32
CA SER A 5 -8.49 -17.27 22.41
C SER A 5 -7.67 -16.79 21.19
N GLN A 6 -7.01 -17.71 20.46
CA GLN A 6 -6.25 -17.36 19.25
C GLN A 6 -7.12 -17.21 17.98
N ARG A 7 -8.37 -17.69 18.01
CA ARG A 7 -9.27 -17.66 16.84
C ARG A 7 -9.96 -16.31 16.64
N LEU A 8 -10.09 -15.47 17.68
CA LEU A 8 -10.66 -14.13 17.54
C LEU A 8 -9.66 -13.09 17.01
N ALA A 9 -8.38 -13.17 17.40
CA ALA A 9 -7.34 -12.23 16.96
C ALA A 9 -7.07 -12.32 15.44
N ASN A 10 -7.31 -13.48 14.83
CA ASN A 10 -7.11 -13.73 13.41
C ASN A 10 -8.32 -13.39 12.53
N ARG A 11 -9.49 -13.07 13.12
CA ARG A 11 -10.70 -12.73 12.36
C ARG A 11 -10.90 -11.21 12.14
N ILE A 12 -10.17 -10.37 12.88
CA ILE A 12 -10.26 -8.90 12.80
C ILE A 12 -9.30 -8.32 11.75
N ARG A 13 -8.33 -9.09 11.23
CA ARG A 13 -7.33 -8.63 10.23
C ARG A 13 -7.78 -8.80 8.76
N THR A 14 -9.07 -8.79 8.46
CA THR A 14 -9.51 -8.87 7.06
C THR A 14 -10.26 -7.62 6.63
N LYS A 15 -9.72 -7.03 5.55
CA LYS A 15 -10.33 -6.04 4.65
C LYS A 15 -10.48 -4.60 5.15
N ASN A 16 -9.34 -3.91 5.24
CA ASN A 16 -9.25 -2.60 4.58
C ASN A 16 -7.82 -2.39 4.04
N ARG A 17 -7.39 -3.29 3.14
CA ARG A 17 -6.14 -3.07 2.39
C ARG A 17 -6.45 -2.12 1.25
N ILE A 18 -5.70 -1.02 1.16
CA ILE A 18 -5.74 -0.14 -0.01
C ILE A 18 -5.20 -0.95 -1.19
N ASN A 19 -5.99 -1.06 -2.25
CA ASN A 19 -5.59 -1.70 -3.48
C ASN A 19 -5.09 -0.62 -4.46
N LEU A 20 -3.91 -0.82 -5.06
CA LEU A 20 -3.32 0.16 -5.97
C LEU A 20 -4.17 0.41 -7.21
N ALA A 21 -4.99 -0.54 -7.66
CA ALA A 21 -5.93 -0.30 -8.75
C ALA A 21 -6.98 0.76 -8.38
N ALA A 22 -7.36 0.88 -7.11
CA ALA A 22 -8.25 1.95 -6.64
C ALA A 22 -7.56 3.31 -6.69
N ILE A 23 -6.26 3.38 -6.40
CA ILE A 23 -5.45 4.61 -6.54
C ILE A 23 -5.32 4.98 -8.02
N PHE A 24 -5.21 4.01 -8.92
CA PHE A 24 -4.92 4.24 -10.34
C PHE A 24 -6.18 4.43 -11.19
N LYS A 25 -7.37 4.21 -10.63
CA LYS A 25 -8.66 4.11 -11.34
C LYS A 25 -8.89 5.24 -12.34
N ASP A 26 -8.54 6.47 -11.98
CA ASP A 26 -8.75 7.67 -12.80
C ASP A 26 -7.44 8.26 -13.35
N SER A 27 -6.37 7.46 -13.36
CA SER A 27 -5.05 7.85 -13.88
C SER A 27 -4.70 7.14 -15.19
N ASN A 28 -3.75 7.71 -15.92
CA ASN A 28 -3.19 7.06 -17.12
C ASN A 28 -2.14 5.98 -16.81
N TYR A 29 -1.82 5.76 -15.53
CA TYR A 29 -0.81 4.78 -15.11
C TYR A 29 -1.37 3.35 -15.13
N LYS A 30 -0.51 2.39 -15.48
CA LYS A 30 -0.86 0.96 -15.52
C LYS A 30 0.07 0.16 -14.61
N LEU A 31 -0.49 -0.82 -13.90
CA LEU A 31 0.27 -1.73 -13.04
C LEU A 31 0.96 -2.86 -13.80
N SER A 32 0.63 -3.06 -15.08
CA SER A 32 1.13 -4.16 -15.92
C SER A 32 2.65 -4.18 -16.12
N GLN A 33 3.34 -3.07 -15.83
CA GLN A 33 4.80 -2.97 -15.87
C GLN A 33 5.50 -3.51 -14.61
N PHE A 34 4.74 -3.87 -13.57
CA PHE A 34 5.25 -4.36 -12.29
C PHE A 34 4.77 -5.79 -12.03
N THR A 35 5.59 -6.58 -11.34
CA THR A 35 5.25 -7.94 -10.92
C THR A 35 4.22 -7.92 -9.80
N PRO A 36 3.42 -9.00 -9.63
CA PRO A 36 2.50 -9.11 -8.50
C PRO A 36 3.18 -8.97 -7.13
N GLN A 37 4.42 -9.41 -7.01
CA GLN A 37 5.20 -9.30 -5.76
C GLN A 37 5.60 -7.86 -5.46
N GLU A 38 6.05 -7.09 -6.47
CA GLU A 38 6.36 -5.66 -6.31
C GLU A 38 5.10 -4.88 -5.88
N ILE A 39 3.96 -5.15 -6.54
CA ILE A 39 2.66 -4.56 -6.22
C ILE A 39 2.24 -4.89 -4.78
N ASP A 40 2.24 -6.17 -4.40
CA ASP A 40 1.86 -6.61 -3.05
C ASP A 40 2.80 -6.05 -1.97
N THR A 41 4.10 -5.93 -2.27
CA THR A 41 5.07 -5.30 -1.35
C THR A 41 4.72 -3.84 -1.11
N LEU A 42 4.42 -3.08 -2.18
CA LEU A 42 4.01 -1.69 -2.03
C LEU A 42 2.67 -1.60 -1.28
N GLU A 43 1.66 -2.37 -1.64
CA GLU A 43 0.34 -2.38 -0.99
C GLU A 43 0.41 -2.64 0.52
N LYS A 44 1.28 -3.56 0.95
CA LYS A 44 1.51 -3.87 2.36
C LYS A 44 2.15 -2.72 3.15
N SER A 45 2.85 -1.81 2.48
CA SER A 45 3.49 -0.65 3.11
C SER A 45 2.56 0.57 3.22
N ILE A 46 1.38 0.54 2.60
CA ILE A 46 0.41 1.63 2.63
C ILE A 46 -0.26 1.69 4.00
N PHE A 47 -0.40 2.89 4.54
CA PHE A 47 -1.19 3.16 5.74
C PHE A 47 -2.11 4.36 5.54
N ILE A 48 -3.16 4.45 6.36
CA ILE A 48 -4.15 5.52 6.29
C ILE A 48 -3.91 6.55 7.38
N LYS A 49 -3.95 7.81 6.98
CA LYS A 49 -4.06 8.94 7.91
C LYS A 49 -5.47 9.52 7.84
N GLN A 50 -6.06 9.77 9.00
CA GLN A 50 -7.28 10.58 9.10
C GLN A 50 -6.90 12.05 8.96
N THR A 51 -7.53 12.72 8.00
CA THR A 51 -7.43 14.17 7.80
C THR A 51 -8.82 14.78 7.95
N GLN A 52 -8.89 16.11 8.02
CA GLN A 52 -10.17 16.84 8.04
C GLN A 52 -11.02 16.54 6.79
N SER A 53 -10.37 16.17 5.68
CA SER A 53 -11.00 15.80 4.41
C SER A 53 -11.26 14.30 4.25
N GLY A 54 -11.01 13.49 5.29
CA GLY A 54 -11.28 12.05 5.30
C GLY A 54 -10.03 11.17 5.42
N ASN A 55 -10.17 9.91 5.02
CA ASN A 55 -9.08 8.94 5.06
C ASN A 55 -8.18 9.09 3.82
N VAL A 56 -6.89 9.36 4.04
CA VAL A 56 -5.91 9.54 2.96
C VAL A 56 -4.82 8.47 3.06
N ALA A 57 -4.48 7.85 1.92
CA ALA A 57 -3.40 6.87 1.82
C ALA A 57 -2.03 7.53 1.85
N TYR A 58 -1.11 6.96 2.62
CA TYR A 58 0.27 7.39 2.80
C TYR A 58 1.21 6.19 2.70
N ILE A 59 2.49 6.49 2.42
CA ILE A 59 3.59 5.54 2.47
C ILE A 59 4.83 6.21 3.07
N GLN A 60 5.75 5.41 3.61
CA GLN A 60 7.10 5.85 3.92
C GLN A 60 7.94 5.90 2.63
N CYS A 61 8.35 7.09 2.21
CA CYS A 61 9.16 7.27 1.01
C CYS A 61 10.52 6.56 1.16
N LEU A 62 10.86 5.65 0.24
CA LEU A 62 12.10 4.87 0.29
C LEU A 62 13.37 5.73 0.35
N VAL A 63 13.42 6.81 -0.42
CA VAL A 63 14.62 7.67 -0.50
C VAL A 63 14.64 8.72 0.61
N ARG A 64 13.48 9.29 0.97
CA ARG A 64 13.41 10.44 1.88
C ARG A 64 13.22 10.05 3.34
N GLY A 65 12.85 8.79 3.62
CA GLY A 65 12.60 8.33 4.98
C GLY A 65 11.48 9.11 5.69
N LYS A 66 10.50 9.61 4.94
CA LYS A 66 9.36 10.34 5.51
C LYS A 66 8.04 9.92 4.90
N GLU A 67 6.98 10.12 5.68
CA GLU A 67 5.62 9.84 5.28
C GLU A 67 5.14 10.82 4.21
N ILE A 68 4.61 10.31 3.11
CA ILE A 68 4.10 11.10 1.98
C ILE A 68 2.76 10.55 1.50
N LYS A 69 1.90 11.45 1.00
CA LYS A 69 0.60 11.07 0.42
C LYS A 69 0.83 10.19 -0.80
N LEU A 70 0.10 9.08 -0.87
CA LEU A 70 0.20 8.13 -1.96
C LEU A 70 -0.74 8.53 -3.10
N THR A 71 -0.27 9.42 -3.97
CA THR A 71 -0.93 9.73 -5.24
C THR A 71 -0.58 8.66 -6.30
N PRO A 72 -1.27 8.62 -7.46
CA PRO A 72 -0.89 7.72 -8.54
C PRO A 72 0.58 7.88 -8.98
N GLU A 73 1.05 9.12 -9.12
CA GLU A 73 2.43 9.43 -9.49
C GLU A 73 3.43 8.93 -8.44
N GLU A 74 3.08 9.07 -7.15
CA GLU A 74 3.94 8.60 -6.07
C GLU A 74 3.99 7.09 -5.97
N ALA A 75 2.87 6.40 -6.17
CA ALA A 75 2.85 4.95 -6.21
C ALA A 75 3.73 4.40 -7.34
N VAL A 76 3.65 4.98 -8.54
CA VAL A 76 4.55 4.61 -9.66
C VAL A 76 6.02 4.89 -9.30
N ARG A 77 6.32 6.03 -8.70
CA ARG A 77 7.68 6.38 -8.27
C ARG A 77 8.23 5.39 -7.25
N GLN A 78 7.45 5.02 -6.23
CA GLN A 78 7.87 4.04 -5.23
C GLN A 78 8.04 2.64 -5.83
N LEU A 79 7.16 2.21 -6.75
CA LEU A 79 7.32 0.93 -7.47
C LEU A 79 8.61 0.90 -8.28
N TYR A 80 8.92 1.96 -9.02
CA TYR A 80 10.19 2.04 -9.76
C TYR A 80 11.40 2.07 -8.84
N LEU A 81 11.32 2.78 -7.71
CA LEU A 81 12.40 2.75 -6.71
C LEU A 81 12.61 1.33 -6.17
N GLN A 82 11.55 0.57 -5.89
CA GLN A 82 11.66 -0.84 -5.50
C GLN A 82 12.34 -1.66 -6.60
N VAL A 83 11.89 -1.54 -7.85
CA VAL A 83 12.46 -2.26 -9.01
C VAL A 83 13.94 -1.94 -9.20
N LEU A 84 14.36 -0.70 -9.00
CA LEU A 84 15.73 -0.26 -9.28
C LEU A 84 16.70 -0.47 -8.10
N THR A 85 16.19 -0.69 -6.89
CA THR A 85 17.04 -0.74 -5.68
C THR A 85 16.88 -2.00 -4.84
N GLN A 86 15.83 -2.79 -5.07
CA GLN A 86 15.47 -3.96 -4.23
C GLN A 86 15.21 -5.22 -5.07
N ARG A 87 15.42 -5.16 -6.38
CA ARG A 87 15.24 -6.28 -7.31
C ARG A 87 16.54 -6.99 -7.62
#